data_AF-A0A1M6JE97-F1
#
_entry.id   AF-A0A1M6JE97-F1
#
_cell.length_a   1.000
_cell.length_b   1.000
_cell.length_c   1.000
_cell.angle_alpha   90.00
_cell.angle_beta   90.00
_cell.angle_gamma   90.00
#
_symmetry.space_group_name_H-M   'P 1'
#
loop_
_entity.id
_entity.type
_entity.pdbx_description
1 polymer ?
#
loop_
_entity_poly.entity_id
_entity_poly.type
_entity_poly.pdbx_seq_one_letter_code
_entity_poly.pdbx_strand_id
1 'polypeptide(L)'
;MHSIKPGRGPSIAGGVFCIFFTAVSLGMFILFATVIPDSAPQPIRIIFPLFPLGFVCLGVFLTVYNFKNATSKNRYSAFDITTGEEEPDPLNEFFNKTKPQATQDEPEESLETRLEKLQELKNKELLSDEEYSSQRTRILNSL
;
A
#
# COMPACT_ATOMS: atom_id res chain seq x y z
N MET A 1 5.69 -15.62 8.62
CA MET A 1 5.49 -14.57 7.60
C MET A 1 4.36 -15.03 6.68
N HIS A 2 3.41 -14.14 6.39
CA HIS A 2 2.23 -14.42 5.57
C HIS A 2 2.34 -13.77 4.19
N SER A 3 2.04 -14.54 3.15
CA SER A 3 2.26 -14.11 1.77
C SER A 3 0.94 -13.76 1.06
N ILE A 4 0.77 -12.53 0.54
CA ILE A 4 -0.40 -12.19 -0.29
C ILE A 4 -0.11 -12.51 -1.75
N LYS A 5 -0.96 -13.35 -2.35
CA LYS A 5 -0.85 -13.75 -3.76
C LYS A 5 -1.67 -12.81 -4.66
N PRO A 6 -1.17 -12.42 -5.85
CA PRO A 6 -1.93 -11.60 -6.78
C PRO A 6 -3.18 -12.32 -7.28
N GLY A 7 -4.26 -11.56 -7.53
CA GLY A 7 -5.52 -12.07 -8.06
C GLY A 7 -5.39 -12.62 -9.47
N ARG A 8 -6.18 -13.64 -9.82
CA ARG A 8 -6.12 -14.30 -11.14
C ARG A 8 -6.54 -13.37 -12.28
N GLY A 9 -7.57 -12.55 -12.09
CA GLY A 9 -8.03 -11.57 -13.09
C GLY A 9 -6.93 -10.58 -13.48
N PRO A 10 -6.32 -9.86 -12.52
CA PRO A 10 -5.18 -8.99 -12.78
C PRO A 10 -3.99 -9.71 -13.46
N SER A 11 -3.67 -10.94 -13.06
CA SER A 11 -2.59 -11.71 -13.71
C SER A 11 -2.91 -12.09 -15.16
N ILE A 12 -4.14 -12.49 -15.49
CA ILE A 12 -4.52 -12.77 -16.89
C ILE A 12 -4.48 -11.50 -17.73
N ALA A 13 -5.09 -10.41 -17.23
CA ALA A 13 -5.08 -9.13 -17.92
C ALA A 13 -3.65 -8.63 -18.18
N GLY A 14 -2.76 -8.74 -17.18
CA GLY A 14 -1.35 -8.44 -17.32
C GLY A 14 -0.66 -9.31 -18.39
N GLY A 15 -0.92 -10.62 -18.39
CA GLY A 15 -0.37 -11.54 -19.39
C GLY A 15 -0.81 -11.21 -20.83
N VAL A 16 -2.10 -10.93 -21.04
CA VAL A 16 -2.65 -10.54 -22.35
C VAL A 16 -2.04 -9.22 -22.82
N PHE A 17 -1.89 -8.24 -21.92
CA PHE A 17 -1.23 -6.98 -22.22
C PHE A 17 0.24 -7.19 -22.62
N CYS A 18 0.97 -8.06 -21.92
CA CYS A 18 2.35 -8.38 -22.26
C CYS A 18 2.48 -9.04 -23.64
N ILE A 19 1.53 -9.88 -24.05
CA ILE A 19 1.49 -10.45 -25.42
C ILE A 19 1.33 -9.33 -26.45
N PHE A 20 0.35 -8.46 -26.26
CA PHE A 20 0.13 -7.31 -27.15
C PHE A 20 1.38 -6.43 -27.24
N PHE A 21 1.97 -6.07 -26.11
CA PHE A 21 3.18 -5.27 -26.03
C PHE A 21 4.38 -5.92 -26.73
N THR A 22 4.54 -7.24 -26.59
CA THR A 22 5.58 -8.03 -27.28
C THR A 22 5.38 -7.97 -28.79
N ALA A 23 4.15 -8.14 -29.27
CA ALA A 23 3.82 -8.06 -30.69
C ALA A 23 4.08 -6.66 -31.27
N VAL A 24 3.73 -5.60 -30.53
CA VAL A 24 4.03 -4.22 -30.91
C VAL A 24 5.53 -3.99 -30.99
N SER A 25 6.30 -4.50 -30.03
CA SER A 25 7.76 -4.36 -30.02
C SER A 25 8.42 -5.07 -31.21
N LEU A 26 7.93 -6.25 -31.59
CA LEU A 26 8.37 -6.94 -32.81
C LEU A 26 7.99 -6.14 -34.07
N GLY A 27 6.79 -5.57 -34.11
CA GLY A 27 6.36 -4.68 -35.19
C GLY A 27 7.25 -3.42 -35.31
N MET A 28 7.66 -2.84 -34.18
CA MET A 28 8.59 -1.71 -34.13
C MET A 28 9.98 -2.08 -34.63
N PHE A 29 10.49 -3.26 -34.30
CA PHE A 29 11.76 -3.77 -34.87
C PHE A 29 11.69 -3.80 -36.40
N ILE A 30 10.62 -4.41 -36.96
CA ILE A 30 10.43 -4.50 -38.42
C ILE A 30 10.26 -3.11 -39.05
N LEU A 31 9.48 -2.23 -38.42
CA LEU A 31 9.27 -0.87 -38.89
C LEU A 31 10.59 -0.11 -38.94
N PHE A 32 11.35 -0.06 -37.86
CA PHE A 32 12.61 0.68 -37.82
C PHE A 32 13.67 0.09 -38.75
N ALA A 33 13.69 -1.24 -38.93
CA ALA A 33 14.58 -1.88 -39.90
C ALA A 33 14.25 -1.50 -41.36
N THR A 34 13.05 -1.02 -41.66
CA THR A 34 12.60 -0.72 -43.03
C THR A 34 12.51 0.77 -43.35
N VAL A 35 12.23 1.63 -42.36
CA VAL A 35 11.97 3.06 -42.61
C VAL A 35 13.16 3.99 -42.38
N ILE A 36 14.24 3.52 -41.74
CA ILE A 36 15.42 4.36 -41.49
C ILE A 36 16.18 4.57 -42.82
N PRO A 37 16.41 5.82 -43.24
CA PRO A 37 17.08 6.11 -44.50
C PRO A 37 18.59 5.82 -44.43
N ASP A 38 19.19 5.54 -45.59
CA ASP A 38 20.65 5.29 -45.69
C ASP A 38 21.51 6.50 -45.33
N SER A 39 20.95 7.71 -45.44
CA SER A 39 21.59 8.96 -45.02
C SER A 39 21.67 9.13 -43.51
N ALA A 40 20.99 8.29 -42.72
CA ALA A 40 21.05 8.37 -41.27
C ALA A 40 22.45 7.96 -40.75
N PRO A 41 22.90 8.56 -39.63
CA PRO A 41 24.12 8.15 -38.95
C PRO A 41 24.18 6.63 -38.71
N GLN A 42 25.35 6.03 -38.93
CA GLN A 42 25.56 4.58 -38.80
C GLN A 42 25.07 4.00 -37.45
N PRO A 43 25.30 4.65 -36.29
CA PRO A 43 24.78 4.14 -35.02
C PRO A 43 23.25 4.06 -35.00
N ILE A 44 22.56 5.03 -35.62
CA ILE A 44 21.10 5.05 -35.71
C ILE A 44 20.61 3.92 -36.60
N ARG A 45 21.27 3.64 -37.73
CA ARG A 45 20.89 2.56 -38.64
C ARG A 45 21.03 1.16 -38.04
N ILE A 46 22.01 0.96 -37.14
CA ILE A 46 22.31 -0.36 -36.60
C ILE A 46 21.68 -0.57 -35.22
N ILE A 47 21.84 0.38 -34.30
CA ILE A 47 21.45 0.19 -32.89
C ILE A 47 19.96 0.45 -32.69
N PHE A 48 19.40 1.48 -33.34
CA PHE A 48 18.03 1.90 -33.09
C PHE A 48 16.99 0.84 -33.52
N PRO A 49 17.12 0.16 -34.67
CA PRO A 49 16.21 -0.94 -35.00
C PRO A 49 16.26 -2.09 -34.01
N LEU A 50 17.40 -2.36 -33.37
CA LEU A 50 17.56 -3.49 -32.44
C LEU A 50 16.97 -3.21 -31.06
N PHE A 51 16.83 -1.94 -30.67
CA PHE A 51 16.33 -1.54 -29.35
C PHE A 51 14.99 -2.20 -28.93
N PRO A 52 13.96 -2.28 -29.81
CA PRO A 52 12.71 -2.98 -29.50
C PRO A 52 12.86 -4.47 -29.15
N LEU A 53 13.94 -5.15 -29.59
CA LEU A 53 14.15 -6.57 -29.28
C LEU A 53 14.34 -6.82 -27.78
N GLY A 54 14.93 -5.87 -27.04
CA GLY A 54 15.02 -5.98 -25.58
C GLY A 54 13.64 -6.06 -24.92
N PHE A 55 12.67 -5.32 -25.45
CA PHE A 55 11.28 -5.36 -24.99
C PHE A 55 10.54 -6.63 -25.37
N VAL A 56 10.92 -7.28 -26.48
CA VAL A 56 10.42 -8.62 -26.81
C VAL A 56 10.84 -9.62 -25.73
N CYS A 57 12.11 -9.64 -25.35
CA CYS A 57 12.59 -10.51 -24.27
C CYS A 57 11.88 -10.25 -22.94
N LEU A 58 11.75 -8.97 -22.56
CA LEU A 58 11.04 -8.57 -21.34
C LEU A 58 9.55 -8.94 -21.39
N GLY A 59 8.90 -8.69 -22.51
CA GLY A 59 7.48 -8.98 -22.73
C GLY A 59 7.18 -10.48 -22.65
N VAL A 60 8.03 -11.33 -23.23
CA VAL A 60 7.93 -12.79 -23.10
C VAL A 60 8.10 -13.22 -21.64
N PHE A 61 9.13 -12.72 -20.95
CA PHE A 61 9.36 -13.04 -19.53
C PHE A 61 8.14 -12.67 -18.67
N LEU A 62 7.62 -11.44 -18.81
CA LEU A 62 6.46 -10.96 -18.06
C LEU A 62 5.19 -11.72 -18.43
N THR A 63 5.02 -12.12 -19.69
CA THR A 63 3.91 -12.97 -20.13
C THR A 63 3.93 -14.30 -19.38
N VAL A 64 5.07 -15.00 -19.39
CA VAL A 64 5.22 -16.28 -18.68
C VAL A 64 4.96 -16.11 -17.19
N TYR A 65 5.53 -15.07 -16.57
CA TYR A 65 5.30 -14.76 -15.15
C TYR A 65 3.81 -14.59 -14.83
N ASN A 66 3.11 -13.77 -15.61
CA ASN A 66 1.69 -13.47 -15.40
C ASN A 66 0.79 -14.69 -15.61
N PHE A 67 0.99 -15.45 -16.69
CA PHE A 67 0.20 -16.67 -16.94
C PHE A 67 0.48 -17.76 -15.90
N LYS A 68 1.73 -17.87 -15.43
CA LYS A 68 2.06 -18.78 -14.32
C LYS A 68 1.34 -18.37 -13.03
N ASN A 69 1.25 -17.08 -12.73
CA ASN A 69 0.45 -16.60 -11.60
C ASN A 69 -1.06 -16.76 -11.78
N ALA A 70 -1.56 -16.70 -13.02
CA ALA A 70 -2.98 -16.93 -13.29
C ALA A 70 -3.41 -18.40 -13.09
N THR A 71 -2.57 -19.34 -13.50
CA THR A 71 -2.93 -20.77 -13.62
C THR A 71 -2.36 -21.67 -12.51
N SER A 72 -1.24 -21.31 -11.90
CA SER A 72 -0.59 -22.15 -10.88
C SER A 72 -1.38 -22.22 -9.57
N LYS A 73 -1.35 -23.39 -8.93
CA LYS A 73 -1.82 -23.57 -7.55
C LYS A 73 -0.94 -22.80 -6.56
N ASN A 74 0.38 -22.83 -6.79
CA ASN A 74 1.38 -22.09 -6.01
C ASN A 74 1.88 -20.89 -6.84
N ARG A 75 1.35 -19.71 -6.50
CA ARG A 75 1.65 -18.43 -7.16
C ARG A 75 2.77 -17.71 -6.44
N TYR A 76 3.50 -16.87 -7.17
CA TYR A 76 4.46 -15.95 -6.57
C TYR A 76 3.74 -15.00 -5.62
N SER A 77 4.34 -14.74 -4.46
CA SER A 77 3.80 -13.75 -3.53
C SER A 77 4.06 -12.35 -4.06
N ALA A 78 3.06 -11.47 -3.93
CA ALA A 78 3.20 -10.05 -4.20
C ALA A 78 3.79 -9.31 -2.99
N PHE A 79 3.38 -9.71 -1.79
CA PHE A 79 3.81 -9.09 -0.54
C PHE A 79 4.10 -10.14 0.51
N ASP A 80 5.12 -9.88 1.31
CA ASP A 80 5.36 -10.63 2.53
C ASP A 80 4.92 -9.79 3.73
N ILE A 81 4.15 -10.37 4.62
CA ILE A 81 3.55 -9.69 5.77
C ILE A 81 4.09 -10.36 7.02
N THR A 82 4.69 -9.57 7.88
CA THR A 82 5.04 -9.98 9.24
C THR A 82 3.84 -9.72 10.15
N THR A 83 3.41 -10.74 10.88
CA THR A 83 2.46 -10.58 11.97
C THR A 83 3.19 -10.02 13.18
N GLY A 84 2.53 -9.21 14.00
CA GLY A 84 3.15 -8.54 15.17
C GLY A 84 3.74 -9.50 16.22
N GLU A 85 3.45 -10.79 16.14
CA GLU A 85 4.03 -11.84 16.98
C GLU A 85 5.38 -12.39 16.45
N GLU A 86 5.70 -12.21 15.17
CA GLU A 86 6.92 -12.75 14.55
C GLU A 86 8.04 -11.71 14.43
N GLU A 87 7.73 -10.51 13.90
CA GLU A 87 8.65 -9.38 13.80
C GLU A 87 7.87 -8.06 13.86
N PRO A 88 8.18 -7.15 14.81
CA PRO A 88 7.54 -5.84 14.85
C PRO A 88 7.93 -5.05 13.60
N ASP A 89 6.94 -4.70 12.77
CA ASP A 89 7.16 -3.86 11.60
C ASP A 89 7.75 -2.51 12.05
N PRO A 90 8.95 -2.11 11.59
CA PRO A 90 9.56 -0.84 11.98
C PRO A 90 8.63 0.35 11.66
N LEU A 91 7.81 0.25 10.61
CA LEU A 91 6.85 1.27 10.25
C LEU A 91 5.69 1.36 11.25
N ASN A 92 5.29 0.24 11.84
CA ASN A 92 4.31 0.19 12.91
C ASN A 92 4.83 0.93 14.17
N GLU A 93 6.12 0.83 14.49
CA GLU A 93 6.72 1.63 15.56
C GLU A 93 6.69 3.14 15.26
N PHE A 94 6.89 3.55 14.00
CA PHE A 94 6.84 4.96 13.61
C PHE A 94 5.42 5.54 13.63
N PHE A 95 4.42 4.80 13.15
CA PHE A 95 3.04 5.28 13.13
C PHE A 95 2.34 5.19 14.49
N ASN A 96 2.72 4.24 15.34
CA ASN A 96 2.18 4.14 16.71
C ASN A 96 2.72 5.23 17.66
N LYS A 97 3.81 5.94 17.30
CA LYS A 97 4.26 7.12 18.05
C LYS A 97 3.35 8.34 17.89
N THR A 98 2.54 8.39 16.83
CA THR A 98 1.74 9.57 16.47
C THR A 98 0.27 9.42 16.80
N LYS A 99 -0.24 8.20 16.98
CA LYS A 99 -1.49 8.00 17.71
C LYS A 99 -1.18 8.15 19.20
N PRO A 100 -1.81 9.07 19.95
CA PRO A 100 -2.02 8.81 21.35
C PRO A 100 -2.66 7.44 21.39
N GLN A 101 -1.97 6.47 21.98
CA GLN A 101 -2.60 5.23 22.38
C GLN A 101 -3.84 5.68 23.16
N ALA A 102 -5.03 5.48 22.59
CA ALA A 102 -6.18 5.19 23.42
C ALA A 102 -5.84 3.82 24.02
N THR A 103 -4.98 3.85 25.03
CA THR A 103 -4.62 2.72 25.85
C THR A 103 -5.96 2.22 26.36
N GLN A 104 -6.37 1.03 25.91
CA GLN A 104 -7.50 0.32 26.48
C GLN A 104 -7.21 -0.17 27.92
N ASP A 105 -6.08 0.30 28.49
CA ASP A 105 -5.62 0.12 29.87
C ASP A 105 -5.46 1.47 30.60
N GLU A 106 -6.19 2.54 30.23
CA GLU A 106 -6.44 3.57 31.25
C GLU A 106 -7.21 2.88 32.38
N PRO A 107 -6.72 2.88 33.64
CA PRO A 107 -7.52 2.39 34.74
C PRO A 107 -8.82 3.17 34.68
N GLU A 108 -9.97 2.49 34.53
CA GLU A 108 -11.28 3.14 34.51
C GLU A 108 -11.33 4.11 35.70
N GLU A 109 -11.08 5.39 35.44
CA GLU A 109 -11.08 6.43 36.46
C GLU A 109 -12.52 6.44 36.95
N SER A 110 -12.73 5.90 38.15
CA SER A 110 -14.07 5.62 38.64
C SER A 110 -14.89 6.91 38.57
N LEU A 111 -16.18 6.78 38.25
CA LEU A 111 -17.07 7.94 38.12
C LEU A 111 -16.97 8.85 39.35
N GLU A 112 -16.72 8.26 40.52
CA GLU A 112 -16.46 8.96 41.78
C GLU A 112 -15.23 9.86 41.70
N THR A 113 -14.09 9.36 41.21
CA THR A 113 -12.86 10.16 41.05
C THR A 113 -13.05 11.31 40.06
N ARG A 114 -13.78 11.08 38.96
CA ARG A 114 -14.06 12.14 37.96
C ARG A 114 -14.97 13.23 38.54
N LEU A 115 -15.98 12.84 39.33
CA LEU A 115 -16.87 13.77 40.02
C LEU A 115 -16.15 14.54 41.13
N GLU A 116 -15.27 13.89 41.89
CA GLU A 116 -14.45 14.50 42.93
C GLU A 116 -13.52 15.58 42.36
N LYS A 117 -12.88 15.28 41.22
CA LYS A 117 -12.01 16.23 40.51
C LYS A 117 -12.78 17.45 39.99
N LEU A 118 -14.00 17.27 39.48
CA LEU A 118 -14.86 18.40 39.11
C LEU A 118 -15.24 19.26 40.31
N GLN A 119 -15.51 18.63 41.46
CA GLN A 119 -15.84 19.33 42.69
C GLN A 119 -14.62 20.10 43.23
N GLU A 120 -13.42 19.54 43.11
CA GLU A 120 -12.16 20.22 43.43
C GLU A 120 -11.93 21.45 42.52
N LEU A 121 -12.16 21.32 41.21
CA LEU A 121 -12.03 22.43 40.26
C LEU A 121 -13.03 23.55 40.54
N LYS A 122 -14.26 23.20 40.91
CA LYS A 122 -15.26 24.16 41.37
C LYS A 122 -14.83 24.87 42.65
N ASN A 123 -14.33 24.12 43.63
CA ASN A 123 -13.87 24.69 44.90
C ASN A 123 -12.66 25.63 44.75
N LYS A 124 -11.87 25.46 43.69
CA LYS A 124 -10.78 26.36 43.32
C LYS A 124 -11.23 27.58 42.50
N GLU A 125 -12.54 27.78 42.31
CA GLU A 125 -13.14 28.81 41.44
C GLU A 125 -12.65 28.76 39.98
N LEU A 126 -12.10 27.62 39.54
CA LEU A 126 -11.60 27.42 38.18
C LEU A 126 -12.71 27.04 37.19
N LEU A 127 -13.92 26.82 37.68
CA LEU A 127 -15.08 26.41 36.90
C LEU A 127 -16.30 27.19 37.34
N SER A 128 -17.02 27.78 36.39
CA SER A 128 -18.28 28.46 36.69
C SER A 128 -19.38 27.46 37.07
N ASP A 129 -20.40 27.91 37.81
CA ASP A 129 -21.51 27.04 38.24
C ASP A 129 -22.25 26.39 37.06
N GLU A 130 -22.34 27.09 35.94
CA GLU A 130 -22.98 26.63 34.71
C GLU A 130 -22.14 25.54 34.02
N GLU A 131 -20.82 25.73 33.93
CA GLU A 131 -19.90 24.75 33.36
C GLU A 131 -19.79 23.50 34.23
N TYR A 132 -19.77 23.65 35.55
CA TYR A 132 -19.80 22.53 36.49
C TYR A 132 -21.04 21.66 36.32
N SER A 133 -22.22 22.30 36.26
CA SER A 133 -23.51 21.62 36.07
C SER A 133 -23.56 20.83 34.75
N SER A 134 -23.10 21.46 33.67
CA SER A 134 -23.07 20.85 32.33
C SER A 134 -22.13 19.66 32.28
N GLN A 135 -20.90 19.79 32.83
CA GLN A 135 -19.92 18.71 32.83
C GLN A 135 -20.32 17.55 33.75
N ARG A 136 -20.85 17.83 34.94
CA ARG A 136 -21.38 16.80 35.85
C ARG A 136 -22.48 15.98 35.19
N THR A 137 -23.39 16.63 34.47
CA THR A 137 -24.48 15.95 33.76
C THR A 137 -23.96 15.09 32.61
N ARG A 138 -22.94 15.55 31.87
CA ARG A 138 -22.29 14.75 30.81
C ARG A 138 -21.63 13.48 31.33
N ILE A 139 -20.97 13.55 32.49
CA ILE A 139 -20.33 12.38 33.12
C ILE A 139 -21.38 11.39 33.62
N LEU A 140 -22.47 11.87 34.23
CA LEU A 140 -23.56 10.99 34.68
C LEU A 140 -24.29 10.30 33.51
N ASN A 141 -24.35 10.96 32.35
CA ASN A 141 -24.97 10.42 31.13
C ASN A 141 -24.02 9.58 30.26
N SER A 142 -22.75 9.39 30.66
CA SER A 142 -21.80 8.51 29.95
C SER A 142 -21.83 7.04 30.42
N LEU A 143 -22.79 6.70 31.29
CA LEU A 143 -23.22 5.34 31.67
C LEU A 143 -24.21 4.78 30.64
#